data_AF-A0A2U2P9Y0-F1
#
_entry.id   AF-A0A2U2P9Y0-F1
#
_cell.length_a   1.000
_cell.length_b   1.000
_cell.length_c   1.000
_cell.angle_alpha   90.00
_cell.angle_beta   90.00
_cell.angle_gamma   90.00
#
_symmetry.space_group_name_H-M   'P 1'
#
loop_
_entity.id
_entity.type
_entity.pdbx_description
1 polymer ?
#
loop_
_entity_poly.entity_id
_entity_poly.type
_entity_poly.pdbx_seq_one_letter_code
_entity_poly.pdbx_strand_id
1 'polypeptide(L)'
;MKLIFRSLQHEGSMIFLSLVLFLLFPFLCRHIDVTSAPLDPGILSIVIMAVLTFLVFKAVTWMAIRIIWPVFAEYSEVQFEGNFRSLTQLQKVLIYLGFYMLLLFGMVFTLTALAG
;
A
#
# COMPACT_ATOMS: atom_id res chain seq x y z
N MET A 1 -3.02 -15.48 19.63
CA MET A 1 -3.96 -16.07 18.64
C MET A 1 -5.14 -15.16 18.28
N LYS A 2 -5.85 -14.52 19.25
CA LYS A 2 -6.98 -13.60 18.96
C LYS A 2 -6.62 -12.35 18.14
N LEU A 3 -5.43 -11.78 18.33
CA LEU A 3 -4.96 -10.59 17.58
C LEU A 3 -4.72 -10.88 16.09
N ILE A 4 -4.15 -12.05 15.78
CA ILE A 4 -3.87 -12.51 14.41
C ILE A 4 -5.18 -12.66 13.63
N PHE A 5 -6.20 -13.26 14.22
CA PHE A 5 -7.49 -13.50 13.55
C PHE A 5 -8.23 -12.20 13.21
N ARG A 6 -8.13 -11.19 14.08
CA ARG A 6 -8.77 -9.89 13.89
C ARG A 6 -8.04 -9.05 12.83
N SER A 7 -6.71 -9.09 12.80
CA SER A 7 -5.93 -8.42 11.73
C SER A 7 -6.14 -9.11 10.38
N LEU A 8 -6.23 -10.45 10.33
CA LEU A 8 -6.51 -11.19 9.10
C LEU A 8 -7.87 -10.82 8.49
N GLN A 9 -8.88 -10.60 9.33
CA GLN A 9 -10.20 -10.11 8.88
C GLN A 9 -10.11 -8.68 8.30
N HIS A 10 -9.37 -7.78 8.94
CA HIS A 10 -9.20 -6.41 8.43
C HIS A 10 -8.38 -6.37 7.13
N GLU A 11 -7.29 -7.13 7.05
CA GLU A 11 -6.39 -7.17 5.89
C GLU A 11 -7.04 -7.91 4.71
N GLY A 12 -7.71 -9.02 4.97
CA GLY A 12 -8.53 -9.73 3.98
C GLY A 12 -9.70 -8.87 3.47
N SER A 13 -10.35 -8.11 4.35
CA SER A 13 -11.38 -7.14 3.95
C SER A 13 -10.80 -6.00 3.09
N MET A 14 -9.57 -5.53 3.34
CA MET A 14 -8.92 -4.51 2.50
C MET A 14 -8.57 -5.07 1.12
N ILE A 15 -8.07 -6.30 1.04
CA ILE A 15 -7.78 -6.96 -0.24
C ILE A 15 -9.07 -7.16 -1.03
N PHE A 16 -10.12 -7.66 -0.37
CA PHE A 16 -11.43 -7.86 -0.98
C PHE A 16 -12.03 -6.54 -1.47
N LEU A 17 -12.02 -5.49 -0.64
CA LEU A 17 -12.50 -4.16 -1.02
C LEU A 17 -11.71 -3.57 -2.18
N SER A 18 -10.38 -3.75 -2.20
CA SER A 18 -9.51 -3.29 -3.28
C SER A 18 -9.81 -4.02 -4.60
N LEU A 19 -10.09 -5.32 -4.54
CA LEU A 19 -10.52 -6.14 -5.70
C LEU A 19 -11.89 -5.71 -6.23
N VAL A 20 -12.84 -5.44 -5.33
CA VAL A 20 -14.17 -4.96 -5.70
C VAL A 20 -14.09 -3.57 -6.33
N LEU A 21 -13.31 -2.67 -5.75
CA LEU A 21 -13.04 -1.34 -6.32
C LEU A 21 -12.40 -1.45 -7.70
N PHE A 22 -11.42 -2.34 -7.87
CA PHE A 22 -10.78 -2.59 -9.16
C PHE A 22 -11.78 -3.02 -10.25
N LEU A 23 -12.68 -3.96 -9.94
CA LEU A 23 -13.69 -4.44 -10.88
C LEU A 23 -14.78 -3.40 -11.18
N LEU A 24 -15.14 -2.58 -10.19
CA LEU A 24 -16.15 -1.52 -10.34
C LEU A 24 -15.60 -0.25 -10.98
N PHE A 25 -14.30 -0.02 -10.91
CA PHE A 25 -13.63 1.17 -11.45
C PHE A 25 -13.95 1.45 -12.93
N PRO A 26 -13.84 0.49 -13.87
CA PRO A 26 -14.18 0.74 -15.28
C PRO A 26 -15.66 1.06 -15.49
N PHE A 27 -16.56 0.47 -14.68
CA PHE A 27 -18.00 0.76 -14.74
C PHE A 27 -18.33 2.18 -14.25
N LEU A 28 -17.66 2.63 -13.19
CA LEU A 28 -17.79 3.97 -12.63
C LEU A 28 -17.26 5.05 -13.59
N CYS A 29 -16.09 4.83 -14.19
CA CYS A 29 -15.53 5.76 -15.19
C CYS A 29 -16.47 5.96 -16.39
N ARG A 30 -17.11 4.88 -16.86
CA ARG A 30 -18.04 4.92 -17.99
C ARG A 30 -19.34 5.69 -17.72
N HIS A 31 -19.75 5.84 -16.45
CA HIS A 31 -20.91 6.65 -16.08
C HIS A 31 -20.63 8.15 -16.04
N ILE A 32 -19.36 8.53 -15.87
CA ILE A 32 -18.94 9.93 -15.81
C ILE A 32 -18.56 10.43 -17.21
N ASP A 33 -17.97 9.58 -18.05
CA ASP A 33 -17.65 9.87 -19.45
C ASP A 33 -18.16 8.73 -20.37
N VAL A 34 -19.20 9.03 -21.14
CA VAL A 34 -19.80 8.09 -22.11
C VAL A 34 -18.92 7.91 -23.36
N THR A 35 -18.00 8.84 -23.61
CA THR A 35 -17.11 8.86 -24.79
C THR A 35 -15.71 8.30 -24.56
N SER A 36 -15.33 8.02 -23.31
CA SER A 36 -14.06 7.35 -23.02
C SER A 36 -14.07 5.94 -23.61
N ALA A 37 -13.44 5.79 -24.78
CA ALA A 37 -13.20 4.49 -25.41
C ALA A 37 -12.44 3.58 -24.42
N PRO A 38 -12.55 2.24 -24.53
CA PRO A 38 -11.88 1.27 -23.64
C PRO A 38 -10.36 1.44 -23.49
N LEU A 39 -9.75 2.30 -24.30
CA LEU A 39 -8.30 2.53 -24.40
C LEU A 39 -7.83 3.83 -23.72
N ASP A 40 -8.71 4.76 -23.34
CA ASP A 40 -8.30 6.05 -22.75
C ASP A 40 -8.80 6.42 -21.32
N PRO A 41 -9.19 5.47 -20.43
CA PRO A 41 -9.11 5.71 -18.98
C PRO A 41 -7.66 5.86 -18.49
N GLY A 42 -6.67 5.68 -19.38
CA GLY A 42 -5.26 5.38 -19.11
C GLY A 42 -4.68 6.20 -17.98
N ILE A 43 -4.60 7.52 -18.10
CA ILE A 43 -3.78 8.31 -17.16
C ILE A 43 -4.38 8.38 -15.75
N LEU A 44 -5.69 8.57 -15.59
CA LEU A 44 -6.34 8.60 -14.27
C LEU A 44 -6.51 7.21 -13.67
N SER A 45 -6.79 6.20 -14.50
CA SER A 45 -6.83 4.80 -14.06
C SER A 45 -5.47 4.31 -13.61
N ILE A 46 -4.37 4.73 -14.24
CA ILE A 46 -3.01 4.33 -13.88
C ILE A 46 -2.68 4.74 -12.44
N VAL A 47 -3.02 5.96 -12.02
CA VAL A 47 -2.74 6.41 -10.64
C VAL A 47 -3.53 5.57 -9.64
N ILE A 48 -4.81 5.32 -9.91
CA ILE A 48 -5.68 4.53 -9.02
C ILE A 48 -5.26 3.06 -9.01
N MET A 49 -4.84 2.52 -10.16
CA MET A 49 -4.28 1.18 -10.30
C MET A 49 -2.95 1.02 -9.59
N ALA A 50 -2.08 2.02 -9.65
CA ALA A 50 -0.83 2.02 -8.91
C ALA A 50 -1.08 2.02 -7.40
N VAL A 51 -2.03 2.83 -6.92
CA VAL A 51 -2.44 2.86 -5.52
C VAL A 51 -3.04 1.51 -5.10
N LEU A 52 -3.96 0.94 -5.89
CA LEU A 52 -4.55 -0.37 -5.61
C LEU A 52 -3.50 -1.49 -5.60
N THR A 53 -2.60 -1.50 -6.58
CA THR A 53 -1.50 -2.47 -6.67
C THR A 53 -0.58 -2.35 -5.47
N PHE A 54 -0.23 -1.13 -5.06
CA PHE A 54 0.57 -0.89 -3.87
C PHE A 54 -0.13 -1.36 -2.59
N LEU A 55 -1.42 -1.07 -2.44
CA LEU A 55 -2.21 -1.51 -1.29
C LEU A 55 -2.31 -3.04 -1.21
N VAL A 56 -2.56 -3.70 -2.34
CA VAL A 56 -2.61 -5.17 -2.43
C VAL A 56 -1.24 -5.76 -2.13
N PHE A 57 -0.17 -5.24 -2.74
CA PHE A 57 1.20 -5.69 -2.50
C PHE A 57 1.58 -5.53 -1.03
N LYS A 58 1.26 -4.39 -0.42
CA LYS A 58 1.49 -4.12 1.01
C LYS A 58 0.72 -5.11 1.89
N ALA A 59 -0.56 -5.37 1.59
CA ALA A 59 -1.38 -6.32 2.35
C ALA A 59 -0.84 -7.75 2.25
N VAL A 60 -0.48 -8.21 1.05
CA VAL A 60 0.10 -9.54 0.83
C VAL A 60 1.46 -9.69 1.52
N THR A 61 2.34 -8.70 1.39
CA THR A 61 3.67 -8.72 2.03
C THR A 61 3.55 -8.75 3.54
N TRP A 62 2.63 -7.96 4.09
CA TRP A 62 2.40 -7.93 5.53
C TRP A 62 1.82 -9.25 6.05
N MET A 63 0.88 -9.86 5.32
CA MET A 63 0.39 -11.21 5.62
C MET A 63 1.54 -12.24 5.58
N ALA A 64 2.43 -12.16 4.58
CA ALA A 64 3.59 -13.04 4.48
C ALA A 64 4.56 -12.86 5.66
N ILE A 65 4.84 -11.62 6.08
CA ILE A 65 5.68 -11.32 7.25
C ILE A 65 5.08 -11.93 8.51
N ARG A 66 3.76 -11.82 8.72
CA ARG A 66 3.11 -12.43 9.90
C ARG A 66 3.20 -13.96 9.90
N ILE A 67 3.16 -14.61 8.73
CA ILE A 67 3.22 -16.07 8.61
C ILE A 67 4.65 -16.58 8.79
N ILE A 68 5.62 -15.97 8.10
CA ILE A 68 7.02 -16.45 8.07
C ILE A 68 7.77 -15.98 9.31
N TRP A 69 7.52 -14.76 9.76
CA TRP A 69 8.23 -14.10 10.86
C TRP A 69 7.27 -13.43 11.86
N PRO A 70 6.49 -14.21 12.63
CA PRO A 70 5.55 -13.67 13.61
C PRO A 70 6.22 -12.81 14.68
N VAL A 71 7.48 -13.11 15.03
CA VAL A 71 8.29 -12.32 15.99
C VAL A 71 8.55 -10.90 15.48
N PHE A 72 8.80 -10.73 14.18
CA PHE A 72 8.98 -9.40 13.58
C PHE A 72 7.67 -8.62 13.56
N ALA A 73 6.55 -9.29 13.30
CA ALA A 73 5.23 -8.65 13.36
C ALA A 73 4.90 -8.17 14.79
N GLU A 74 5.17 -9.00 15.80
CA GLU A 74 4.97 -8.64 17.21
C GLU A 74 5.91 -7.50 17.65
N TYR A 75 7.17 -7.55 17.25
CA TYR A 75 8.12 -6.46 17.50
C TYR A 75 7.64 -5.15 16.86
N SER A 76 7.17 -5.20 15.61
CA SER A 76 6.66 -4.03 14.90
C SER A 76 5.43 -3.40 15.56
N GLU A 77 4.53 -4.21 16.13
CA GLU A 77 3.28 -3.72 16.73
C GLU A 77 3.45 -3.24 18.17
N VAL A 78 4.28 -3.93 18.97
CA VAL A 78 4.33 -3.72 20.43
C VAL A 78 5.59 -2.98 20.87
N GLN A 79 6.74 -3.29 20.26
CA GLN A 79 8.03 -2.82 20.77
C GLN A 79 8.64 -1.69 19.94
N PHE A 80 8.24 -1.56 18.67
CA PHE A 80 8.77 -0.55 17.76
C PHE A 80 8.49 0.87 18.27
N GLU A 81 7.30 1.15 18.79
CA GLU A 81 6.96 2.48 19.28
C GLU A 81 7.84 2.89 20.48
N GLY A 82 8.05 1.98 21.43
CA GLY A 82 8.91 2.22 22.59
C GLY A 82 10.36 2.47 22.19
N ASN A 83 10.89 1.62 21.31
CA ASN A 83 12.25 1.77 20.81
C ASN A 83 12.40 3.05 19.98
N PHE A 84 11.42 3.39 19.15
CA PHE A 84 11.43 4.62 18.36
C PHE A 84 11.40 5.87 19.23
N ARG A 85 10.62 5.87 20.31
CA ARG A 85 10.60 6.97 21.28
C ARG A 85 11.94 7.14 21.99
N SER A 86 12.67 6.05 22.25
CA SER A 86 13.98 6.06 22.90
C SER A 86 15.12 6.58 22.01
N LEU A 87 14.93 6.63 20.68
CA LEU A 87 15.93 7.11 19.74
C LEU A 87 16.25 8.60 19.92
N THR A 88 17.49 8.96 19.60
CA THR A 88 17.95 10.35 19.55
C THR A 88 17.21 11.14 18.47
N GLN A 89 17.12 12.46 18.64
CA GLN A 89 16.37 13.34 17.72
C GLN A 89 16.89 13.25 16.28
N LEU A 90 18.20 13.17 16.08
CA LEU A 90 18.81 13.01 14.75
C LEU A 90 18.44 11.70 14.07
N GLN A 91 18.40 10.59 14.82
CA GLN A 91 17.99 9.29 14.28
C GLN A 91 16.52 9.30 13.84
N LYS A 92 15.63 9.97 14.60
CA LYS A 92 14.23 10.15 14.22
C LYS A 92 14.10 10.92 12.91
N VAL A 93 14.81 12.04 12.78
CA VAL A 93 14.81 12.85 11.55
C VAL A 93 15.33 12.05 10.36
N LEU A 94 16.42 11.29 10.53
CA LEU A 94 16.95 10.45 9.45
C LEU A 94 15.98 9.35 9.02
N ILE A 95 15.27 8.71 9.96
CA ILE A 95 14.25 7.71 9.63
C ILE A 95 13.12 8.36 8.83
N TYR A 96 12.57 9.49 9.29
CA TYR A 96 11.51 10.18 8.58
C TYR A 96 11.96 10.64 7.18
N LEU A 97 13.12 11.28 7.09
CA LEU A 97 13.68 11.72 5.81
C LEU A 97 13.92 10.54 4.87
N GLY A 98 14.46 9.43 5.38
CA GLY A 98 14.67 8.20 4.61
C GLY A 98 13.37 7.63 4.03
N PHE A 99 12.30 7.58 4.83
CA PHE A 99 10.98 7.17 4.36
C PHE A 99 10.43 8.09 3.26
N TYR A 100 10.54 9.41 3.42
CA TYR A 100 10.12 10.36 2.40
C TYR A 100 10.92 10.23 1.11
N MET A 101 12.25 10.07 1.22
CA MET A 101 13.12 9.85 0.05
C MET A 101 12.78 8.53 -0.66
N LEU A 102 12.49 7.45 0.08
CA LEU A 102 12.06 6.18 -0.51
C LEU A 102 10.72 6.30 -1.24
N LEU A 103 9.75 7.02 -0.68
CA LEU A 103 8.47 7.29 -1.35
C LEU A 103 8.67 8.11 -2.62
N LEU A 104 9.51 9.14 -2.56
CA LEU A 104 9.86 9.98 -3.71
C LEU A 104 10.52 9.14 -4.82
N PHE A 105 11.52 8.32 -4.46
CA PHE A 105 12.18 7.44 -5.42
C PHE A 105 11.22 6.40 -6.00
N GLY A 106 10.37 5.79 -5.18
CA GLY A 106 9.33 4.87 -5.65
C GLY A 106 8.42 5.53 -6.69
N MET A 107 7.94 6.75 -6.41
CA MET A 107 7.15 7.54 -7.36
C MET A 107 7.91 7.80 -8.66
N VAL A 108 9.17 8.26 -8.59
CA VAL A 108 10.00 8.51 -9.77
C VAL A 108 10.21 7.23 -10.59
N PHE A 109 10.50 6.10 -9.95
CA PHE A 109 10.65 4.82 -10.64
C PHE A 109 9.36 4.39 -11.35
N THR A 110 8.20 4.54 -10.70
CA THR A 110 6.91 4.20 -11.34
C THR A 110 6.58 5.10 -12.52
N LEU A 111 6.91 6.40 -12.44
CA LEU A 111 6.71 7.34 -13.56
C LEU A 111 7.68 7.04 -14.71
N THR A 112 8.95 6.74 -14.41
CA THR A 112 9.94 6.36 -15.42
C THR A 112 9.56 5.05 -16.12
N ALA A 113 9.08 4.05 -15.38
CA ALA A 113 8.63 2.78 -15.95
C ALA A 113 7.38 2.92 -16.83
N LEU A 114 6.63 4.00 -16.67
CA LEU A 114 5.45 4.30 -17.49
C LEU A 114 5.80 5.17 -18.72
N ALA A 115 6.83 6.01 -18.61
CA ALA A 115 7.23 6.95 -19.65
C ALA A 115 8.21 6.37 -20.70
N GLY A 116 8.74 5.16 -20.47
CA GLY A 116 9.60 4.42 -21.40
C GLY A 116 8.89 3.23 -22.01
#